data_AF-A0A6V7K514-F1
#
_entry.id   AF-A0A6V7K514-F1
#
_cell.length_a   1.000
_cell.length_b   1.000
_cell.length_c   1.000
_cell.angle_alpha   90.00
_cell.angle_beta   90.00
_cell.angle_gamma   90.00
#
_symmetry.space_group_name_H-M   'P 1'
#
loop_
_entity.id
_entity.type
_entity.pdbx_description
1 polymer ?
#
loop_
_entity_poly.entity_id
_entity_poly.type
_entity_poly.pdbx_seq_one_letter_code
_entity_poly.pdbx_strand_id
1 'polypeptide(L)'
;DIFLSTMICLFSWQLSQFIFCVQIVLLLVLQFAKVLPRHVTLSLLTHHLLAMAVTVYIGPLSLTSLYSCLVMSATYVNRQNAPAEGTWRHWALTAADIISTQGWAITLRNWMNHNDDYSHISNLLDAKLSSFRDFHTMLYICSPEFDFLPYETYDIIVKTFLLPSAILGGYLALYYWYRCFKTRGYPECIEPGVAFNGLLTGAFIAMAVLVMRLKLFMTPHLCIIAGMVFSKRYLSLVKIRKEHLRVGLFVAIVAAMTFHGAKRVQDEKANY
;
A
#
# COMPACT_ATOMS: atom_id res chain seq x y z
N ASP A 1 -18.16 3.92 -4.10
CA ASP A 1 -17.98 2.57 -4.69
C ASP A 1 -16.56 2.34 -5.14
N ILE A 2 -15.98 1.20 -4.76
CA ILE A 2 -14.59 0.82 -5.07
C ILE A 2 -14.38 0.74 -6.59
N PHE A 3 -15.32 0.10 -7.31
CA PHE A 3 -15.27 -0.07 -8.75
C PHE A 3 -15.12 1.24 -9.52
N LEU A 4 -15.99 2.22 -9.24
CA LEU A 4 -15.96 3.52 -9.92
C LEU A 4 -14.67 4.29 -9.63
N SER A 5 -14.20 4.26 -8.38
CA SER A 5 -12.94 4.91 -7.99
C SER A 5 -11.74 4.27 -8.69
N THR A 6 -11.68 2.94 -8.77
CA THR A 6 -10.61 2.22 -9.46
C THR A 6 -10.64 2.50 -10.95
N MET A 7 -11.82 2.53 -11.57
CA MET A 7 -11.98 2.85 -12.99
C MET A 7 -11.49 4.26 -13.34
N ILE A 8 -11.91 5.28 -12.56
CA ILE A 8 -11.49 6.67 -12.78
C ILE A 8 -9.97 6.81 -12.60
N CYS A 9 -9.40 6.14 -11.59
CA CYS A 9 -7.94 6.18 -11.35
C CYS A 9 -7.14 5.52 -12.48
N LEU A 10 -7.59 4.36 -12.97
CA LEU A 10 -6.97 3.66 -14.10
C LEU A 10 -7.03 4.47 -15.39
N PHE A 11 -8.10 5.24 -15.60
CA PHE A 11 -8.26 6.10 -16.78
C PHE A 11 -7.45 7.39 -16.67
N SER A 12 -7.44 8.01 -15.49
CA SER A 12 -6.85 9.34 -15.29
C SER A 12 -5.34 9.32 -15.13
N TRP A 13 -4.74 8.17 -14.79
CA TRP A 13 -3.33 8.12 -14.44
C TRP A 13 -2.61 6.82 -14.83
N GLN A 14 -1.58 6.94 -15.66
CA GLN A 14 -0.75 5.81 -16.12
C GLN A 14 -0.01 5.08 -14.98
N LEU A 15 0.43 5.77 -13.92
CA LEU A 15 1.15 5.15 -12.81
C LEU A 15 0.23 4.37 -11.84
N SER A 16 -1.09 4.50 -11.99
CA SER A 16 -2.07 3.85 -11.11
C SER A 16 -1.95 2.31 -11.12
N GLN A 17 -1.58 1.71 -12.25
CA GLN A 17 -1.36 0.25 -12.37
C GLN A 17 -0.33 -0.26 -11.35
N PHE A 18 0.73 0.52 -11.11
CA PHE A 18 1.78 0.16 -10.16
C PHE A 18 1.27 0.18 -8.72
N ILE A 19 0.50 1.22 -8.36
CA ILE A 19 -0.13 1.37 -7.05
C ILE A 19 -1.08 0.19 -6.80
N PHE A 20 -1.95 -0.11 -7.77
CA PHE A 20 -2.88 -1.23 -7.66
C PHE A 20 -2.14 -2.57 -7.60
N CYS A 21 -1.04 -2.75 -8.32
CA CYS A 21 -0.20 -3.94 -8.19
C CYS A 21 0.29 -4.15 -6.75
N VAL A 22 0.86 -3.12 -6.13
CA VAL A 22 1.28 -3.17 -4.71
C VAL A 22 0.09 -3.48 -3.79
N GLN A 23 -1.07 -2.86 -4.03
CA GLN A 23 -2.29 -3.14 -3.26
C GLN A 23 -2.72 -4.60 -3.37
N ILE A 24 -2.73 -5.20 -4.56
CA ILE A 24 -3.10 -6.61 -4.74
C ILE A 24 -2.07 -7.55 -4.10
N VAL A 25 -0.77 -7.26 -4.24
CA VAL A 25 0.29 -8.02 -3.57
C VAL A 25 0.07 -8.02 -2.04
N LEU A 26 -0.24 -6.87 -1.46
CA LEU A 26 -0.50 -6.77 -0.01
C LEU A 26 -1.80 -7.47 0.41
N LEU A 27 -2.86 -7.43 -0.41
CA LEU A 27 -4.08 -8.20 -0.16
C LEU A 27 -3.79 -9.71 -0.16
N LEU A 28 -2.96 -10.19 -1.09
CA LEU A 28 -2.54 -11.59 -1.13
C LEU A 28 -1.68 -11.96 0.08
N VAL A 29 -0.73 -11.11 0.48
CA VAL A 29 0.07 -11.32 1.70
C VAL A 29 -0.84 -11.45 2.94
N LEU A 30 -1.84 -10.60 3.09
CA LEU A 30 -2.80 -10.67 4.21
C LEU A 30 -3.70 -11.91 4.16
N GLN A 31 -4.07 -12.37 2.96
CA GLN A 31 -4.78 -13.62 2.77
C GLN A 31 -3.91 -14.83 3.15
N PHE A 32 -2.66 -14.86 2.71
CA PHE A 32 -1.72 -15.94 3.04
C PHE A 32 -1.44 -15.99 4.54
N ALA A 33 -1.39 -14.81 5.18
CA ALA A 33 -1.35 -14.66 6.62
C ALA A 33 -2.70 -14.89 7.31
N LYS A 34 -3.76 -15.38 6.64
CA LYS A 34 -5.06 -15.70 7.26
C LYS A 34 -5.71 -14.55 8.05
N VAL A 35 -5.26 -13.31 7.86
CA VAL A 35 -5.84 -12.11 8.51
C VAL A 35 -7.11 -11.71 7.75
N LEU A 36 -7.13 -11.93 6.43
CA LEU A 36 -8.28 -11.65 5.58
C LEU A 36 -8.94 -12.95 5.11
N PRO A 37 -10.27 -13.10 5.26
CA PRO A 37 -10.96 -14.29 4.79
C PRO A 37 -11.07 -14.30 3.26
N ARG A 38 -11.04 -15.49 2.66
CA ARG A 38 -10.98 -15.70 1.20
C ARG A 38 -12.13 -15.03 0.45
N HIS A 39 -13.34 -15.04 1.01
CA HIS A 39 -14.51 -14.41 0.38
C HIS A 39 -14.36 -12.89 0.23
N VAL A 40 -13.76 -12.21 1.21
CA VAL A 40 -13.50 -10.76 1.13
C VAL A 40 -12.42 -10.50 0.08
N THR A 41 -11.34 -11.29 0.07
CA THR A 41 -10.29 -11.14 -0.94
C THR A 41 -10.83 -11.36 -2.35
N LEU A 42 -11.62 -12.42 -2.57
CA LEU A 42 -12.24 -12.70 -3.86
C LEU A 42 -13.19 -11.58 -4.27
N SER A 43 -14.01 -11.05 -3.36
CA SER A 43 -14.86 -9.89 -3.64
C SER A 43 -14.04 -8.66 -4.04
N LEU A 44 -12.97 -8.33 -3.32
CA LEU A 44 -12.12 -7.17 -3.68
C LEU A 44 -11.42 -7.37 -5.04
N LEU A 45 -10.92 -8.58 -5.29
CA LEU A 45 -10.27 -8.93 -6.55
C LEU A 45 -11.26 -8.88 -7.74
N THR A 46 -12.52 -9.29 -7.58
CA THR A 46 -13.51 -9.21 -8.66
C THR A 46 -13.87 -7.76 -9.00
N HIS A 47 -13.90 -6.84 -8.04
CA HIS A 47 -14.09 -5.42 -8.33
C HIS A 47 -12.93 -4.84 -9.15
N HIS A 48 -11.68 -5.23 -8.85
CA HIS A 48 -10.50 -4.82 -9.62
C HIS A 48 -10.48 -5.42 -11.02
N LEU A 49 -10.88 -6.70 -11.16
CA LEU A 49 -11.02 -7.37 -12.45
C LEU A 49 -12.09 -6.70 -13.32
N LEU A 50 -13.24 -6.36 -12.74
CA LEU A 50 -14.32 -5.65 -13.43
C LEU A 50 -13.86 -4.26 -13.88
N ALA A 51 -13.22 -3.49 -12.99
CA ALA A 51 -12.70 -2.16 -13.32
C ALA A 51 -11.67 -2.24 -14.47
N MET A 52 -10.77 -3.21 -14.40
CA MET A 52 -9.78 -3.46 -15.45
C MET A 52 -10.45 -3.81 -16.79
N ALA A 53 -11.41 -4.74 -16.80
CA ALA A 53 -12.11 -5.15 -18.01
C ALA A 53 -12.79 -3.98 -18.74
N VAL A 54 -13.42 -3.08 -17.99
CA VAL A 54 -14.03 -1.86 -18.54
C VAL A 54 -12.97 -0.91 -19.08
N THR A 55 -11.85 -0.71 -18.38
CA THR A 55 -10.77 0.17 -18.86
C THR A 55 -10.02 -0.37 -20.07
N VAL A 56 -9.92 -1.70 -20.23
CA VAL A 56 -9.36 -2.34 -21.44
C VAL A 56 -10.30 -2.17 -22.63
N TYR A 57 -11.62 -2.23 -22.39
CA TYR A 57 -12.61 -2.05 -23.46
C TYR A 57 -12.65 -0.61 -23.99
N ILE A 58 -12.56 0.37 -23.12
CA ILE A 58 -12.74 1.80 -23.46
C ILE A 58 -11.41 2.47 -23.81
N GLY A 59 -10.30 2.05 -23.20
CA GLY A 59 -9.12 2.89 -23.04
C GLY A 59 -7.78 2.23 -23.42
N PRO A 60 -6.66 2.91 -23.11
CA PRO A 60 -5.31 2.56 -23.54
C PRO A 60 -4.63 1.47 -22.69
N LEU A 61 -5.36 0.80 -21.78
CA LEU A 61 -4.79 -0.16 -20.85
C LEU A 61 -4.44 -1.46 -21.57
N SER A 62 -3.15 -1.78 -21.69
CA SER A 62 -2.74 -3.06 -22.25
C SER A 62 -2.96 -4.20 -21.26
N LEU A 63 -3.53 -5.31 -21.74
CA LEU A 63 -3.65 -6.58 -21.01
C LEU A 63 -2.30 -7.16 -20.58
N THR A 64 -1.19 -6.69 -21.16
CA THR A 64 0.17 -7.18 -20.91
C THR A 64 0.82 -6.66 -19.62
N SER A 65 0.14 -5.81 -18.84
CA SER A 65 0.72 -5.25 -17.60
C SER A 65 0.91 -6.30 -16.50
N LEU A 66 1.87 -6.09 -15.59
CA LEU A 66 2.04 -6.95 -14.41
C LEU A 66 0.79 -6.97 -13.52
N TYR A 67 0.12 -5.83 -13.40
CA TYR A 67 -1.12 -5.68 -12.64
C TYR A 67 -2.23 -6.58 -13.20
N SER A 68 -2.44 -6.56 -14.53
CA SER A 68 -3.47 -7.39 -15.17
C SER A 68 -3.18 -8.88 -15.03
N CYS A 69 -1.93 -9.29 -15.26
CA CYS A 69 -1.50 -10.68 -15.08
C CYS A 69 -1.76 -11.16 -13.64
N LEU A 70 -1.41 -10.32 -12.65
CA LEU A 70 -1.52 -10.65 -11.23
C LEU A 70 -2.97 -10.66 -10.74
N VAL A 71 -3.83 -9.75 -11.19
CA VAL A 71 -5.26 -9.75 -10.86
C VAL A 71 -5.98 -10.95 -11.49
N MET A 72 -5.66 -11.27 -12.75
CA MET A 72 -6.25 -12.43 -13.43
C MET A 72 -5.82 -13.74 -12.79
N SER A 73 -4.53 -13.90 -12.48
CA SER A 73 -4.03 -15.10 -11.82
C SER A 73 -4.61 -15.23 -10.40
N ALA A 74 -4.62 -14.15 -9.62
CA ALA A 74 -5.13 -14.14 -8.27
C ALA A 74 -6.62 -14.47 -8.22
N THR A 75 -7.44 -13.89 -9.10
CA THR A 75 -8.89 -14.19 -9.16
C THR A 75 -9.15 -15.64 -9.56
N TYR A 76 -8.44 -16.14 -10.57
CA TYR A 76 -8.56 -17.51 -11.05
C TYR A 76 -8.23 -18.53 -9.95
N VAL A 77 -7.06 -18.40 -9.34
CA VAL A 77 -6.60 -19.27 -8.24
C VAL A 77 -7.52 -19.20 -7.04
N ASN A 78 -7.93 -17.99 -6.66
CA ASN A 78 -8.84 -17.79 -5.53
C ASN A 78 -10.18 -18.47 -5.74
N ARG A 79 -10.70 -18.48 -6.97
CA ARG A 79 -11.93 -19.18 -7.33
C ARG A 79 -11.75 -20.69 -7.39
N GLN A 80 -10.62 -21.16 -7.92
CA GLN A 80 -10.32 -22.59 -8.06
C GLN A 80 -10.14 -23.30 -6.72
N ASN A 81 -9.37 -22.73 -5.79
CA ASN A 81 -9.13 -23.39 -4.49
C ASN A 81 -10.18 -23.02 -3.41
N ALA A 82 -11.23 -22.26 -3.76
CA ALA A 82 -12.35 -21.98 -2.86
C ALA A 82 -13.06 -23.25 -2.34
N PRO A 83 -13.43 -24.23 -3.18
CA PRO A 83 -14.01 -25.50 -2.70
C PRO A 83 -13.06 -26.36 -1.86
N ALA A 84 -11.74 -26.12 -1.94
CA ALA A 84 -10.74 -26.84 -1.14
C ALA A 84 -10.60 -26.26 0.29
N GLU A 85 -11.25 -25.13 0.57
CA GLU A 85 -11.27 -24.46 1.87
C GLU A 85 -12.09 -25.30 2.87
N GLY A 86 -11.42 -26.21 3.58
CA GLY A 86 -12.02 -27.12 4.57
C GLY A 86 -11.55 -28.57 4.42
N THR A 87 -11.19 -28.97 3.21
CA THR A 87 -10.71 -30.33 2.92
C THR A 87 -9.20 -30.47 3.12
N TRP A 88 -8.44 -29.45 2.73
CA TRP A 88 -6.97 -29.46 2.79
C TRP A 88 -6.44 -28.92 4.12
N ARG A 89 -5.29 -29.46 4.57
CA ARG A 89 -4.53 -28.87 5.68
C ARG A 89 -4.21 -27.42 5.36
N HIS A 90 -4.41 -26.51 6.32
CA HIS A 90 -4.33 -25.07 6.07
C HIS A 90 -3.00 -24.60 5.48
N TRP A 91 -1.87 -25.16 5.93
CA TRP A 91 -0.54 -24.81 5.40
C TRP A 91 -0.36 -25.28 3.95
N ALA A 92 -0.93 -26.44 3.58
CA ALA A 92 -0.84 -26.98 2.23
C ALA A 92 -1.69 -26.16 1.26
N LEU A 93 -2.87 -25.69 1.70
CA LEU A 93 -3.71 -24.79 0.91
C LEU A 93 -3.01 -23.44 0.66
N THR A 94 -2.39 -22.84 1.69
CA THR A 94 -1.64 -21.58 1.52
C THR A 94 -0.44 -21.75 0.59
N ALA A 95 0.31 -22.85 0.71
CA ALA A 95 1.42 -23.14 -0.20
C ALA A 95 0.93 -23.32 -1.65
N ALA A 96 -0.19 -24.04 -1.85
CA ALA A 96 -0.81 -24.21 -3.14
C ALA A 96 -1.30 -22.88 -3.73
N ASP A 97 -1.93 -22.01 -2.93
CA ASP A 97 -2.37 -20.67 -3.37
C ASP A 97 -1.16 -19.81 -3.82
N ILE A 98 -0.03 -19.83 -3.11
CA ILE A 98 1.19 -19.09 -3.50
C ILE A 98 1.76 -19.63 -4.81
N ILE A 99 2.01 -20.94 -4.88
CA ILE A 99 2.63 -21.58 -6.04
C ILE A 99 1.76 -21.40 -7.29
N SER A 100 0.46 -21.62 -7.16
CA SER A 100 -0.47 -21.48 -8.28
C SER A 100 -0.63 -20.02 -8.72
N THR A 101 -0.69 -19.05 -7.80
CA THR A 101 -0.80 -17.63 -8.18
C THR A 101 0.43 -17.17 -8.95
N GLN A 102 1.64 -17.56 -8.51
CA GLN A 102 2.88 -17.26 -9.21
C GLN A 102 2.98 -17.99 -10.56
N GLY A 103 2.66 -19.29 -10.59
CA GLY A 103 2.67 -20.09 -11.81
C GLY A 103 1.72 -19.58 -12.88
N TRP A 104 0.50 -19.19 -12.50
CA TRP A 104 -0.46 -18.58 -13.41
C TRP A 104 -0.05 -17.18 -13.86
N ALA A 105 0.50 -16.34 -12.97
CA ALA A 105 0.99 -15.02 -13.34
C ALA A 105 2.11 -15.11 -14.38
N ILE A 106 3.07 -16.03 -14.20
CA ILE A 106 4.18 -16.25 -15.13
C ILE A 106 3.67 -16.81 -16.47
N THR A 107 2.78 -17.80 -16.43
CA THR A 107 2.19 -18.38 -17.64
C THR A 107 1.42 -17.34 -18.45
N LEU A 108 0.57 -16.56 -17.79
CA LEU A 108 -0.18 -15.46 -18.41
C LEU A 108 0.75 -14.40 -19.00
N ARG A 109 1.80 -14.03 -18.27
CA ARG A 109 2.83 -13.11 -18.77
C ARG A 109 3.51 -13.65 -20.03
N ASN A 110 3.95 -14.91 -20.02
CA ASN A 110 4.63 -15.52 -21.16
C ASN A 110 3.70 -15.67 -22.37
N TRP A 111 2.42 -15.95 -22.15
CA TRP A 111 1.41 -16.04 -23.22
C TRP A 111 1.09 -14.67 -23.84
N MET A 112 1.08 -13.61 -23.02
CA MET A 112 0.79 -12.24 -23.45
C MET A 112 2.01 -11.47 -23.96
N ASN A 113 3.23 -11.99 -23.74
CA ASN A 113 4.49 -11.38 -24.15
C ASN A 113 4.72 -11.49 -25.68
N HIS A 114 3.96 -10.71 -26.44
CA HIS A 114 4.34 -10.33 -27.81
C HIS A 114 4.88 -8.90 -27.91
N ASN A 115 4.83 -8.06 -26.85
CA ASN A 115 5.35 -6.68 -26.88
C ASN A 115 5.98 -6.26 -25.53
N ASP A 116 7.19 -5.68 -25.61
CA ASP A 116 8.23 -5.57 -24.57
C ASP A 116 8.18 -4.31 -23.66
N ASP A 117 7.06 -3.59 -23.59
CA ASP A 117 7.09 -2.20 -23.08
C ASP A 117 7.22 -2.01 -21.55
N TYR A 118 7.06 -3.05 -20.73
CA TYR A 118 7.14 -2.96 -19.25
C TYR A 118 8.39 -3.58 -18.64
N SER A 119 9.34 -4.05 -19.45
CA SER A 119 10.68 -4.45 -18.98
C SER A 119 11.40 -3.29 -18.28
N HIS A 120 11.09 -2.03 -18.63
CA HIS A 120 11.79 -0.86 -18.10
C HIS A 120 11.53 -0.56 -16.60
N ILE A 121 10.35 -0.82 -16.03
CA ILE A 121 10.09 -0.48 -14.61
C ILE A 121 10.77 -1.48 -13.67
N SER A 122 10.73 -2.78 -13.98
CA SER A 122 11.50 -3.79 -13.25
C SER A 122 12.99 -3.57 -13.44
N ASN A 123 13.43 -3.30 -14.67
CA ASN A 123 14.84 -3.01 -14.96
C ASN A 123 15.29 -1.71 -14.28
N LEU A 124 14.40 -0.74 -14.04
CA LEU A 124 14.70 0.49 -13.30
C LEU A 124 14.86 0.24 -11.80
N LEU A 125 13.99 -0.58 -11.19
CA LEU A 125 14.12 -1.00 -9.79
C LEU A 125 15.34 -1.90 -9.59
N ASP A 126 15.57 -2.86 -10.50
CA ASP A 126 16.72 -3.77 -10.48
C ASP A 126 18.03 -3.03 -10.73
N ALA A 127 18.09 -2.05 -11.63
CA ALA A 127 19.30 -1.24 -11.82
C ALA A 127 19.60 -0.30 -10.65
N LYS A 128 18.60 -0.01 -9.80
CA LYS A 128 18.77 0.81 -8.61
C LYS A 128 19.14 -0.02 -7.37
N LEU A 129 18.72 -1.29 -7.30
CA LEU A 129 19.00 -2.23 -6.21
C LEU A 129 20.15 -3.21 -6.50
N SER A 130 20.48 -3.40 -7.78
CA SER A 130 21.53 -4.29 -8.29
C SER A 130 22.46 -3.54 -9.27
N SER A 131 23.61 -4.12 -9.59
CA SER A 131 24.63 -3.56 -10.50
C SER A 131 24.27 -3.70 -12.00
N PHE A 132 22.98 -3.73 -12.36
CA PHE A 132 22.56 -3.81 -13.77
C PHE A 132 22.43 -2.38 -14.32
N ARG A 133 23.04 -2.07 -15.47
CA ARG A 133 23.01 -0.71 -16.06
C ARG A 133 22.80 -0.79 -17.57
N ASP A 134 21.58 -0.52 -18.02
CA ASP A 134 21.27 -0.29 -19.45
C ASP A 134 21.29 1.21 -19.77
N PHE A 135 21.48 1.57 -21.04
CA PHE A 135 21.54 2.97 -21.50
C PHE A 135 20.30 3.78 -21.11
N HIS A 136 19.10 3.21 -21.29
CA HIS A 136 17.85 3.83 -20.86
C HIS A 136 17.79 4.01 -19.34
N THR A 137 18.26 3.01 -18.59
CA THR A 137 18.25 3.07 -17.13
C THR A 137 19.24 4.09 -16.58
N MET A 138 20.38 4.28 -17.26
CA MET A 138 21.35 5.32 -16.93
C MET A 138 20.81 6.73 -17.21
N LEU A 139 20.04 6.91 -18.30
CA LEU A 139 19.33 8.16 -18.58
C LEU A 139 18.33 8.53 -17.46
N TYR A 140 17.64 7.54 -16.87
CA TYR A 140 16.70 7.77 -15.77
C TYR A 140 17.39 7.99 -14.41
N ILE A 141 18.50 7.33 -14.11
CA ILE A 141 19.23 7.50 -12.83
C ILE A 141 19.90 8.88 -12.73
N CYS A 142 20.26 9.49 -13.87
CA CYS A 142 20.90 10.81 -13.90
C CYS A 142 19.95 11.99 -13.67
N SER A 143 18.62 11.78 -13.66
CA SER A 143 17.70 12.87 -13.36
C SER A 143 17.47 12.99 -11.85
N PRO A 144 17.40 14.21 -11.29
CA PRO A 144 17.23 14.44 -9.84
C PRO A 144 15.91 13.88 -9.29
N GLU A 145 15.04 13.42 -10.17
CA GLU A 145 13.69 12.93 -9.91
C GLU A 145 13.66 11.46 -9.47
N PHE A 146 14.66 10.69 -9.91
CA PHE A 146 14.90 9.31 -9.49
C PHE A 146 16.00 9.22 -8.45
N ASP A 147 16.41 10.34 -7.84
CA ASP A 147 17.36 10.33 -6.73
C ASP A 147 16.69 9.86 -5.43
N PHE A 148 17.50 9.55 -4.42
CA PHE A 148 17.02 9.26 -3.07
C PHE A 148 16.28 10.47 -2.47
N LEU A 149 15.43 10.20 -1.48
CA LEU A 149 14.70 11.25 -0.80
C LEU A 149 15.67 12.25 -0.13
N PRO A 150 15.64 13.55 -0.48
CA PRO A 150 16.55 14.53 0.10
C PRO A 150 16.23 14.72 1.59
N TYR A 151 17.29 14.87 2.40
CA TYR A 151 17.19 15.02 3.84
C TYR A 151 16.29 16.19 4.28
N GLU A 152 16.25 17.26 3.49
CA GLU A 152 15.36 18.40 3.73
C GLU A 152 13.88 17.99 3.78
N THR A 153 13.44 17.07 2.91
CA THR A 153 12.05 16.58 2.96
C THR A 153 11.76 15.84 4.27
N TYR A 154 12.72 15.09 4.80
CA TYR A 154 12.57 14.41 6.10
C TYR A 154 12.45 15.42 7.24
N ASP A 155 13.31 16.44 7.26
CA ASP A 155 13.32 17.50 8.27
C ASP A 155 11.97 18.24 8.32
N ILE A 156 11.36 18.49 7.16
CA ILE A 156 10.05 19.14 7.05
C ILE A 156 8.92 18.26 7.64
N ILE A 157 8.91 16.96 7.32
CA ILE A 157 7.86 16.04 7.79
C ILE A 157 7.99 15.81 9.31
N VAL A 158 9.21 15.84 9.84
CA VAL A 158 9.46 15.77 11.29
C VAL A 158 9.02 17.06 11.99
N LYS A 159 9.42 18.23 11.47
CA LYS A 159 9.06 19.55 12.05
C LYS A 159 7.56 19.82 12.02
N THR A 160 6.83 19.29 11.05
CA THR A 160 5.37 19.38 10.99
C THR A 160 4.65 18.39 11.92
N PHE A 161 5.39 17.62 12.74
CA PHE A 161 4.87 16.59 13.65
C PHE A 161 4.10 15.45 12.98
N LEU A 162 4.09 15.40 11.63
CA LEU A 162 3.40 14.36 10.89
C LEU A 162 4.06 13.00 11.10
N LEU A 163 5.38 12.89 10.92
CA LEU A 163 6.09 11.63 11.12
C LEU A 163 6.03 11.15 12.59
N PRO A 164 6.30 12.00 13.62
CA PRO A 164 6.14 11.61 15.02
C PRO A 164 4.75 11.07 15.35
N SER A 165 3.69 11.71 14.85
CA SER A 165 2.32 11.26 15.08
C SER A 165 2.00 9.92 14.38
N ALA A 166 2.50 9.71 13.16
CA ALA A 166 2.35 8.43 12.45
C ALA A 166 3.10 7.30 13.16
N ILE A 167 4.33 7.54 13.65
CA ILE A 167 5.10 6.57 14.44
C ILE A 167 4.36 6.22 15.73
N LEU A 168 3.80 7.21 16.42
CA LEU A 168 2.98 6.99 17.61
C LEU A 168 1.75 6.14 17.30
N GLY A 169 1.04 6.43 16.20
CA GLY A 169 -0.12 5.67 15.74
C GLY A 169 0.22 4.21 15.41
N GLY A 170 1.32 3.99 14.70
CA GLY A 170 1.85 2.66 14.40
C GLY A 170 2.25 1.89 15.67
N TYR A 171 2.95 2.55 16.59
CA TYR A 171 3.31 1.95 17.88
C TYR A 171 2.08 1.54 18.70
N LEU A 172 1.06 2.39 18.78
CA LEU A 172 -0.20 2.08 19.47
C LEU A 172 -0.92 0.87 18.84
N ALA A 173 -0.93 0.79 17.50
CA ALA A 173 -1.52 -0.34 16.78
C ALA A 173 -0.76 -1.65 17.06
N LEU A 174 0.57 -1.63 17.00
CA LEU A 174 1.41 -2.80 17.33
C LEU A 174 1.26 -3.23 18.79
N TYR A 175 1.20 -2.27 19.73
CA TYR A 175 0.98 -2.56 21.14
C TYR A 175 -0.39 -3.20 21.39
N TYR A 176 -1.44 -2.70 20.71
CA TYR A 176 -2.77 -3.31 20.76
C TYR A 176 -2.74 -4.76 20.23
N TRP A 177 -2.12 -4.99 19.07
CA TRP A 177 -1.99 -6.35 18.52
C TRP A 177 -1.19 -7.26 19.44
N TYR A 178 -0.06 -6.81 19.98
CA TYR A 178 0.74 -7.60 20.91
C TYR A 178 -0.07 -8.03 22.16
N ARG A 179 -0.83 -7.10 22.74
CA ARG A 179 -1.67 -7.37 23.90
C ARG A 179 -2.84 -8.30 23.56
N CYS A 180 -3.51 -8.07 22.44
CA CYS A 180 -4.61 -8.91 21.99
C CYS A 180 -4.14 -10.33 21.65
N PHE A 181 -2.95 -10.49 21.07
CA PHE A 181 -2.34 -11.78 20.76
C PHE A 181 -2.17 -12.62 22.02
N LYS A 182 -1.70 -12.00 23.11
CA LYS A 182 -1.56 -12.66 24.42
C LYS A 182 -2.90 -13.11 25.03
N THR A 183 -4.00 -12.44 24.71
CA THR A 183 -5.33 -12.73 25.31
C THR A 183 -6.24 -13.61 24.46
N ARG A 184 -6.17 -13.51 23.13
CA ARG A 184 -7.15 -14.11 22.19
C ARG A 184 -6.52 -15.04 21.16
N GLY A 185 -5.19 -15.04 21.01
CA GLY A 185 -4.50 -15.82 19.98
C GLY A 185 -4.64 -15.21 18.57
N TYR A 186 -4.02 -15.86 17.59
CA TYR A 186 -4.06 -15.52 16.16
C TYR A 186 -5.17 -16.33 15.46
N PRO A 187 -5.89 -15.81 14.46
CA PRO A 187 -5.70 -14.56 13.69
C PRO A 187 -6.65 -13.39 14.03
N GLU A 188 -7.69 -13.60 14.86
CA GLU A 188 -8.73 -12.59 15.18
C GLU A 188 -8.22 -11.35 15.93
N CYS A 189 -6.96 -11.38 16.36
CA CYS A 189 -6.28 -10.27 17.02
C CYS A 189 -5.98 -9.09 16.07
N ILE A 190 -5.77 -9.36 14.77
CA ILE A 190 -5.28 -8.36 13.82
C ILE A 190 -6.47 -7.78 13.05
N GLU A 191 -6.65 -6.47 13.13
CA GLU A 191 -7.68 -5.78 12.37
C GLU A 191 -7.23 -5.64 10.90
N PRO A 192 -7.93 -6.28 9.94
CA PRO A 192 -7.45 -6.39 8.56
C PRO A 192 -7.28 -5.03 7.88
N GLY A 193 -8.16 -4.07 8.17
CA GLY A 193 -8.08 -2.72 7.60
C GLY A 193 -6.86 -1.94 8.07
N VAL A 194 -6.47 -2.09 9.35
CA VAL A 194 -5.29 -1.40 9.90
C VAL A 194 -4.01 -2.09 9.46
N ALA A 195 -4.01 -3.42 9.39
CA ALA A 195 -2.89 -4.17 8.84
C ALA A 195 -2.63 -3.83 7.36
N PHE A 196 -3.68 -3.75 6.54
CA PHE A 196 -3.56 -3.35 5.14
C PHE A 196 -3.00 -1.94 4.98
N ASN A 197 -3.59 -0.94 5.65
CA ASN A 197 -3.09 0.43 5.58
C ASN A 197 -1.68 0.58 6.15
N GLY A 198 -1.34 -0.16 7.20
CA GLY A 198 0.00 -0.22 7.79
C GLY A 198 1.05 -0.74 6.81
N LEU A 199 0.81 -1.92 6.23
CA LEU A 199 1.70 -2.52 5.24
C LEU A 199 1.82 -1.67 3.97
N LEU A 200 0.71 -1.08 3.52
CA LEU A 200 0.67 -0.20 2.35
C LEU A 200 1.50 1.07 2.58
N THR A 201 1.39 1.67 3.77
CA THR A 201 2.22 2.82 4.14
C THR A 201 3.69 2.45 4.19
N GLY A 202 4.04 1.28 4.76
CA GLY A 202 5.41 0.77 4.77
C GLY A 202 5.98 0.57 3.37
N ALA A 203 5.20 -0.02 2.47
CA ALA A 203 5.60 -0.20 1.07
C ALA A 203 5.82 1.15 0.36
N PHE A 204 4.93 2.14 0.55
CA PHE A 204 5.11 3.47 -0.03
C PHE A 204 6.25 4.27 0.59
N ILE A 205 6.55 4.10 1.88
CA ILE A 205 7.76 4.69 2.49
C ILE A 205 9.01 4.10 1.85
N ALA A 206 9.10 2.77 1.74
CA ALA A 206 10.24 2.11 1.10
C ALA A 206 10.43 2.60 -0.35
N MET A 207 9.34 2.67 -1.12
CA MET A 207 9.38 3.18 -2.49
C MET A 207 9.72 4.67 -2.57
N ALA A 208 9.26 5.50 -1.62
CA ALA A 208 9.56 6.94 -1.58
C ALA A 208 11.02 7.22 -1.21
N VAL A 209 11.63 6.38 -0.37
CA VAL A 209 13.08 6.44 -0.09
C VAL A 209 13.86 6.10 -1.36
N LEU A 210 13.41 5.09 -2.10
CA LEU A 210 14.03 4.67 -3.36
C LEU A 210 13.77 5.64 -4.52
N VAL A 211 12.69 6.42 -4.56
CA VAL A 211 12.41 7.36 -5.65
C VAL A 211 11.74 8.60 -5.08
N MET A 212 12.43 9.74 -5.11
CA MET A 212 11.95 11.01 -4.54
C MET A 212 10.54 11.38 -5.02
N ARG A 213 10.21 11.19 -6.30
CA ARG A 213 8.89 11.50 -6.86
C ARG A 213 7.75 10.67 -6.25
N LEU A 214 8.01 9.46 -5.76
CA LEU A 214 7.00 8.60 -5.14
C LEU A 214 6.59 9.07 -3.73
N LYS A 215 7.24 10.10 -3.18
CA LYS A 215 6.87 10.71 -1.89
C LYS A 215 5.44 11.26 -1.86
N LEU A 216 4.87 11.61 -3.03
CA LEU A 216 3.48 12.07 -3.14
C LEU A 216 2.48 11.02 -2.64
N PHE A 217 2.79 9.74 -2.82
CA PHE A 217 1.96 8.62 -2.36
C PHE A 217 2.09 8.36 -0.86
N MET A 218 3.29 8.59 -0.32
CA MET A 218 3.58 8.33 1.09
C MET A 218 2.78 9.24 2.03
N THR A 219 2.65 10.53 1.70
CA THR A 219 2.02 11.54 2.56
C THR A 219 0.58 11.22 2.98
N PRO A 220 -0.38 10.92 2.06
CA PRO A 220 -1.75 10.60 2.46
C PRO A 220 -1.81 9.34 3.34
N HIS A 221 -0.95 8.34 3.08
CA HIS A 221 -0.87 7.13 3.88
C HIS A 221 -0.32 7.39 5.30
N LEU A 222 0.69 8.25 5.42
CA LEU A 222 1.16 8.73 6.73
C LEU A 222 0.08 9.49 7.49
N CYS A 223 -0.73 10.32 6.81
CA CYS A 223 -1.85 11.03 7.43
C CYS A 223 -2.91 10.07 7.98
N ILE A 224 -3.22 8.99 7.25
CA ILE A 224 -4.17 7.96 7.70
C ILE A 224 -3.64 7.28 8.97
N ILE A 225 -2.36 6.90 9.01
CA ILE A 225 -1.75 6.27 10.18
C ILE A 225 -1.67 7.25 11.36
N ALA A 226 -1.30 8.51 11.11
CA ALA A 226 -1.31 9.56 12.12
C ALA A 226 -2.71 9.77 12.72
N GLY A 227 -3.76 9.72 11.90
CA GLY A 227 -5.15 9.80 12.35
C GLY A 227 -5.56 8.69 13.31
N MET A 228 -4.92 7.51 13.26
CA MET A 228 -5.21 6.40 14.17
C MET A 228 -4.93 6.75 15.64
N VAL A 229 -4.02 7.69 15.91
CA VAL A 229 -3.74 8.20 17.26
C VAL A 229 -5.02 8.71 17.94
N PHE A 230 -6.00 9.17 17.16
CA PHE A 230 -7.24 9.77 17.64
C PHE A 230 -8.41 8.79 17.76
N SER A 231 -8.23 7.54 17.36
CA SER A 231 -9.31 6.56 17.42
C SER A 231 -9.62 6.17 18.87
N LYS A 232 -10.91 6.29 19.22
CA LYS A 232 -11.46 6.01 20.57
C LYS A 232 -11.05 4.63 21.10
N ARG A 233 -10.85 3.66 20.21
CA ARG A 233 -10.52 2.27 20.52
C ARG A 233 -9.07 2.08 20.98
N TYR A 234 -8.11 2.78 20.37
CA TYR A 234 -6.70 2.70 20.78
C TYR A 234 -6.44 3.53 22.04
N LEU A 235 -7.07 4.70 22.16
CA LEU A 235 -6.95 5.58 23.32
C LEU A 235 -7.60 5.04 24.59
N SER A 236 -8.71 4.30 24.47
CA SER A 236 -9.35 3.67 25.64
C SER A 236 -8.47 2.58 26.27
N LEU A 237 -7.57 1.96 25.49
CA LEU A 237 -6.62 0.96 25.97
C LEU A 237 -5.49 1.54 26.81
N VAL A 238 -5.11 2.80 26.57
CA VAL A 238 -4.05 3.54 27.29
C VAL A 238 -4.58 4.17 28.59
N LYS A 239 -5.76 3.76 29.07
CA LYS A 239 -6.44 4.31 30.27
C LYS A 239 -6.76 5.80 30.20
N ILE A 240 -6.70 6.44 29.03
CA ILE A 240 -7.22 7.80 28.79
C ILE A 240 -8.75 7.71 28.64
N ARG A 241 -9.42 7.56 29.79
CA ARG A 241 -10.87 7.31 29.86
C ARG A 241 -11.70 8.60 29.83
N LYS A 242 -11.10 9.74 30.22
CA LYS A 242 -11.79 11.05 30.24
C LYS A 242 -11.90 11.61 28.81
N GLU A 243 -13.13 11.84 28.37
CA GLU A 243 -13.44 12.41 27.05
C GLU A 243 -12.79 13.77 26.83
N HIS A 244 -12.81 14.64 27.84
CA HIS A 244 -12.16 15.96 27.78
C HIS A 244 -10.64 15.90 27.54
N LEU A 245 -9.95 14.92 28.12
CA LEU A 245 -8.50 14.75 27.92
C LEU A 245 -8.18 14.27 26.51
N ARG A 246 -9.06 13.45 25.92
CA ARG A 246 -8.94 12.98 24.54
C ARG A 246 -9.15 14.09 23.52
N VAL A 247 -10.20 14.88 23.72
CA VAL A 247 -10.49 16.04 22.86
C VAL A 247 -9.39 17.09 23.01
N GLY A 248 -8.89 17.32 24.24
CA GLY A 248 -7.75 18.21 24.49
C GLY A 248 -6.47 17.77 23.77
N LEU A 249 -6.13 16.48 23.81
CA LEU A 249 -4.96 15.94 23.10
C LEU A 249 -5.11 16.05 21.57
N PHE A 250 -6.31 15.79 21.05
CA PHE A 250 -6.62 15.99 19.63
C PHE A 250 -6.41 17.45 19.19
N VAL A 251 -7.04 18.38 19.91
CA VAL A 251 -6.94 19.82 19.61
C VAL A 251 -5.51 20.31 19.74
N ALA A 252 -4.75 19.86 20.75
CA ALA A 252 -3.36 20.25 20.94
C ALA A 252 -2.45 19.78 19.80
N ILE A 253 -2.58 18.53 19.35
CA ILE A 253 -1.76 17.99 18.26
C ILE A 253 -2.11 18.69 16.94
N VAL A 254 -3.40 18.87 16.64
CA VAL A 254 -3.84 19.57 15.43
C VAL A 254 -3.37 21.03 15.46
N ALA A 255 -3.51 21.74 16.58
CA ALA A 255 -3.05 23.12 16.72
C ALA A 255 -1.53 23.24 16.52
N ALA A 256 -0.74 22.30 17.07
CA ALA A 256 0.71 22.28 16.88
C ALA A 256 1.09 22.04 15.40
N MET A 257 0.40 21.12 14.71
CA MET A 257 0.60 20.86 13.28
C MET A 257 0.22 22.08 12.43
N THR A 258 -0.93 22.70 12.70
CA THR A 258 -1.41 23.89 11.98
C THR A 258 -0.50 25.09 12.19
N PHE A 259 0.02 25.29 13.41
CA PHE A 259 0.94 26.39 13.70
C PHE A 259 2.26 26.27 12.91
N HIS A 260 2.88 25.09 12.90
CA HIS A 260 4.11 24.85 12.14
C HIS A 260 3.88 24.89 10.63
N GLY A 261 2.74 24.36 10.16
CA GLY A 261 2.35 24.42 8.76
C GLY A 261 2.11 25.86 8.28
N ALA A 262 1.38 26.66 9.06
CA ALA A 262 1.09 28.05 8.73
C ALA A 262 2.36 28.93 8.70
N LYS A 263 3.23 28.77 9.70
CA LYS A 263 4.52 29.48 9.77
C LYS A 263 5.37 29.22 8.52
N ARG A 264 5.45 27.96 8.10
CA ARG A 264 6.21 27.58 6.90
C ARG A 264 5.62 28.13 5.61
N VAL A 265 4.29 28.14 5.46
CA VAL A 265 3.64 28.76 4.28
C VAL A 265 3.91 30.26 4.23
N GLN A 266 4.01 30.92 5.39
CA GLN A 266 4.40 32.33 5.47
C GLN A 266 5.87 32.54 5.10
N ASP A 267 6.76 31.68 5.59
CA ASP A 267 8.20 31.73 5.26
C ASP A 267 8.46 31.46 3.75
N GLU A 268 7.72 30.54 3.13
CA GLU A 268 7.80 30.29 1.67
C GLU A 268 7.28 31.49 0.85
N LYS A 269 6.22 32.17 1.32
CA LYS A 269 5.69 33.39 0.68
C LYS A 269 6.60 34.60 0.86
N ALA A 270 7.38 34.68 1.93
CA ALA A 270 8.30 35.78 2.19
C ALA A 270 9.62 35.67 1.39
N ASN A 271 9.96 34.45 0.95
CA ASN A 271 11.15 34.17 0.13
C ASN A 271 10.85 34.16 -1.39
N TYR A 272 9.61 34.45 -1.79
CA TYR A 272 9.15 34.57 -3.18
C TYR A 272 8.90 36.03 -3.52
#